data_AF-G4RPM1-F1
#
_entry.id   AF-G4RPM1-F1
#
_cell.length_a   1.000
_cell.length_b   1.000
_cell.length_c   1.000
_cell.angle_alpha   90.00
_cell.angle_beta   90.00
_cell.angle_gamma   90.00
#
_symmetry.space_group_name_H-M   'P 1'
#
loop_
_entity.id
_entity.type
_entity.pdbx_description
1 polymer ?
#
loop_
_entity_poly.entity_id
_entity_poly.type
_entity_poly.pdbx_seq_one_letter_code
_entity_poly.pdbx_strand_id
1 'polypeptide(L)'
;MSEGLIRLIFLALALYVVIMIGVVFLVLLPMYVPLKEVLTSNPITVYPEGVAMVNPTLKILEATIAAAWSTHGVLGLRRFLSDLVKSNRGMRYVNWMTAALIIIIVPLVIYAIMTL
;
A
#
# COMPACT_ATOMS: atom_id res chain seq x y z
N MET A 1 18.49 -6.48 -8.12
CA MET A 1 18.26 -5.02 -8.10
C MET A 1 19.32 -4.36 -7.23
N SER A 2 19.79 -3.16 -7.60
CA SER A 2 20.68 -2.38 -6.72
C SER A 2 19.91 -1.84 -5.52
N GLU A 3 20.59 -1.61 -4.39
CA GLU A 3 19.98 -0.99 -3.20
C GLU A 3 19.41 0.41 -3.50
N GLY A 4 20.05 1.15 -4.41
CA GLY A 4 19.54 2.45 -4.86
C GLY A 4 18.16 2.34 -5.52
N LEU A 5 17.95 1.32 -6.36
CA LEU A 5 16.66 1.07 -6.99
C LEU A 5 15.59 0.65 -5.96
N ILE A 6 15.95 -0.17 -4.98
CA ILE A 6 15.02 -0.58 -3.91
C ILE A 6 14.56 0.65 -3.11
N ARG A 7 15.49 1.55 -2.76
CA ARG A 7 15.18 2.80 -2.06
C ARG A 7 14.31 3.73 -2.88
N LEU A 8 14.58 3.86 -4.18
CA LEU A 8 13.76 4.65 -5.08
C LEU A 8 12.33 4.13 -5.17
N ILE A 9 12.16 2.80 -5.33
CA ILE A 9 10.84 2.16 -5.35
C ILE A 9 10.13 2.37 -4.01
N PHE A 10 10.81 2.15 -2.90
CA PHE A 10 10.26 2.38 -1.57
C PHE A 10 9.72 3.82 -1.41
N LEU A 11 10.49 4.82 -1.83
CA LEU A 11 10.10 6.23 -1.76
C LEU A 11 8.95 6.56 -2.73
N ALA A 12 9.03 6.07 -3.97
CA ALA A 12 8.00 6.29 -4.98
C ALA A 12 6.65 5.71 -4.55
N LEU A 13 6.66 4.50 -3.97
CA LEU A 13 5.45 3.88 -3.42
C LEU A 13 4.86 4.70 -2.26
N ALA A 14 5.71 5.22 -1.37
CA ALA A 14 5.26 6.08 -0.26
C ALA A 14 4.58 7.34 -0.79
N LEU A 15 5.23 8.01 -1.74
CA LEU A 15 4.73 9.24 -2.35
C LEU A 15 3.41 8.99 -3.08
N TYR A 16 3.33 7.89 -3.84
CA TYR A 16 2.09 7.47 -4.50
C TYR A 16 0.95 7.28 -3.50
N VAL A 17 1.17 6.52 -2.43
CA VAL A 17 0.14 6.26 -1.41
C VAL A 17 -0.34 7.55 -0.76
N VAL A 18 0.56 8.45 -0.35
CA VAL A 18 0.20 9.71 0.30
C VAL A 18 -0.62 10.61 -0.63
N ILE A 19 -0.18 10.77 -1.88
CA ILE A 19 -0.90 11.57 -2.88
C ILE A 19 -2.28 10.99 -3.13
N MET A 20 -2.36 9.68 -3.35
CA MET A 20 -3.61 9.03 -3.72
C MET A 20 -4.62 9.00 -2.57
N ILE A 21 -4.17 8.81 -1.32
CA ILE A 21 -5.02 8.98 -0.15
C ILE A 21 -5.59 10.41 -0.12
N GLY A 22 -4.75 11.43 -0.35
CA GLY A 22 -5.19 12.82 -0.45
C GLY A 22 -6.26 13.03 -1.53
N VAL A 23 -6.05 12.47 -2.73
CA VAL A 23 -7.02 12.53 -3.84
C VAL A 23 -8.35 11.86 -3.45
N VAL A 24 -8.29 10.70 -2.82
CA VAL A 24 -9.49 9.98 -2.39
C VAL A 24 -10.29 10.79 -1.37
N PHE A 25 -9.65 11.32 -0.32
CA PHE A 25 -10.35 12.04 0.75
C PHE A 25 -10.79 13.45 0.38
N LEU A 26 -10.01 14.17 -0.41
CA LEU A 26 -10.25 15.59 -0.68
C LEU A 26 -11.02 15.82 -1.98
N VAL A 27 -11.01 14.85 -2.91
CA VAL A 27 -11.61 15.00 -4.23
C VAL A 27 -12.70 13.96 -4.45
N LEU A 28 -12.39 12.67 -4.35
CA LEU A 28 -13.33 11.62 -4.77
C LEU A 28 -14.46 11.39 -3.76
N LEU A 29 -14.15 11.13 -2.48
CA LEU A 29 -15.16 10.89 -1.45
C LEU A 29 -16.16 12.04 -1.31
N PRO A 30 -15.75 13.33 -1.30
CA PRO A 30 -16.69 14.45 -1.22
C PRO A 30 -17.68 14.56 -2.39
N MET A 31 -17.41 13.90 -3.53
CA MET A 31 -18.38 13.84 -4.64
C MET A 31 -19.58 12.96 -4.34
N TYR A 32 -19.45 12.03 -3.39
CA TYR A 32 -20.49 11.04 -3.10
C TYR A 32 -20.96 11.03 -1.64
N VAL A 33 -20.14 11.54 -0.71
CA VAL A 33 -20.42 11.60 0.72
C VAL A 33 -20.23 13.04 1.21
N PRO A 34 -21.09 13.56 2.09
CA PRO A 34 -20.92 14.91 2.64
C PRO A 34 -19.54 15.10 3.27
N LEU A 35 -18.87 16.21 2.97
CA LEU A 35 -17.51 16.49 3.44
C LEU A 35 -17.39 16.42 4.97
N LYS A 36 -18.43 16.80 5.72
CA LYS A 36 -18.46 16.67 7.18
C LYS A 36 -18.23 15.22 7.62
N GLU A 37 -18.89 14.26 6.98
CA GLU A 37 -18.77 12.83 7.30
C GLU A 37 -17.40 12.28 6.91
N VAL A 38 -16.86 12.71 5.76
CA VAL A 38 -15.49 12.38 5.30
C VAL A 38 -14.43 12.88 6.29
N LEU A 39 -14.58 14.10 6.82
CA LEU A 39 -13.63 14.70 7.76
C LEU A 39 -13.74 14.15 9.19
N THR A 40 -14.90 13.62 9.57
CA THR A 40 -15.11 13.00 10.90
C THR A 40 -14.83 11.50 10.93
N SER A 41 -14.69 10.87 9.78
CA SER A 41 -14.41 9.44 9.68
C SER A 41 -12.91 9.17 9.70
N ASN A 42 -12.51 8.04 10.28
CA ASN A 42 -11.10 7.69 10.37
C ASN A 42 -10.59 7.30 8.97
N PRO A 43 -9.57 8.00 8.42
CA PRO A 43 -9.13 7.79 7.06
C PRO A 43 -8.67 6.35 6.77
N ILE A 44 -8.18 5.65 7.80
CA ILE A 44 -7.66 4.28 7.69
C ILE A 44 -8.81 3.26 7.56
N THR A 45 -9.97 3.52 8.16
CA THR A 45 -11.14 2.64 8.09
C THR A 45 -12.03 2.89 6.88
N VAL A 46 -12.00 4.11 6.32
CA VAL A 46 -12.81 4.45 5.13
C VAL A 46 -12.14 3.95 3.84
N TYR A 47 -10.84 3.68 3.85
CA TYR A 47 -10.10 3.29 2.64
C TYR A 47 -10.32 1.86 2.13
N PRO A 48 -10.57 0.85 2.98
CA PRO A 48 -10.86 -0.51 2.51
C PRO A 48 -12.34 -0.73 2.15
N GLU A 49 -13.24 0.16 2.60
CA GLU A 49 -14.70 -0.07 2.49
C GLU A 49 -15.44 1.13 1.88
N GLY A 50 -14.96 2.36 2.00
CA GLY A 50 -15.76 3.55 1.78
C GLY A 50 -15.93 4.02 0.33
N VAL A 51 -14.91 3.92 -0.53
CA VAL A 51 -15.00 4.51 -1.88
C VAL A 51 -15.56 3.49 -2.88
N ALA A 52 -15.10 2.24 -2.84
CA ALA A 52 -15.63 1.17 -3.67
C ALA A 52 -17.09 0.79 -3.37
N MET A 53 -17.54 0.92 -2.11
CA MET A 53 -18.96 0.74 -1.78
C MET A 53 -19.84 1.78 -2.44
N VAL A 54 -19.30 2.98 -2.68
CA VAL A 54 -20.03 4.10 -3.25
C VAL A 54 -19.91 4.17 -4.76
N ASN A 55 -18.75 3.77 -5.32
CA ASN A 55 -18.55 3.61 -6.75
C ASN A 55 -17.64 2.40 -7.06
N PRO A 56 -18.21 1.28 -7.55
CA PRO A 56 -17.46 0.06 -7.87
C PRO A 56 -16.35 0.25 -8.91
N THR A 57 -16.44 1.29 -9.75
CA THR A 57 -15.37 1.59 -10.74
C THR A 57 -14.06 2.02 -10.09
N LEU A 58 -14.10 2.42 -8.81
CA LEU A 58 -12.94 2.82 -8.03
C LEU A 58 -12.27 1.66 -7.28
N LYS A 59 -12.80 0.43 -7.34
CA LYS A 59 -12.14 -0.77 -6.78
C LYS A 59 -10.72 -0.98 -7.30
N ILE A 60 -10.51 -0.70 -8.59
CA ILE A 60 -9.17 -0.80 -9.20
C ILE A 60 -8.22 0.23 -8.57
N LEU A 61 -8.70 1.43 -8.29
CA LEU A 61 -7.92 2.49 -7.66
C LEU A 61 -7.52 2.09 -6.23
N GLU A 62 -8.47 1.64 -5.43
CA GLU A 62 -8.20 1.15 -4.07
C GLU A 62 -7.22 -0.03 -4.09
N ALA A 63 -7.39 -0.96 -5.05
CA ALA A 63 -6.48 -2.09 -5.22
C ALA A 63 -5.05 -1.66 -5.54
N THR A 64 -4.85 -0.63 -6.38
CA THR A 64 -3.49 -0.13 -6.68
C THR A 64 -2.86 0.56 -5.48
N ILE A 65 -3.64 1.31 -4.69
CA ILE A 65 -3.13 1.95 -3.47
C ILE A 65 -2.78 0.90 -2.41
N ALA A 66 -3.65 -0.09 -2.19
CA ALA A 66 -3.41 -1.13 -1.20
C ALA A 66 -2.23 -2.02 -1.58
N ALA A 67 -2.06 -2.32 -2.88
CA ALA A 67 -0.87 -3.00 -3.40
C ALA A 67 0.40 -2.18 -3.15
N ALA A 68 0.36 -0.87 -3.42
CA ALA A 68 1.50 0.02 -3.22
C ALA A 68 1.87 0.16 -1.74
N TRP A 69 0.87 0.34 -0.87
CA TRP A 69 1.06 0.41 0.58
C TRP A 69 1.63 -0.89 1.14
N SER A 70 1.07 -2.04 0.76
CA SER A 70 1.56 -3.36 1.19
C SER A 70 3.01 -3.59 0.76
N THR A 71 3.33 -3.25 -0.49
CA THR A 71 4.70 -3.36 -1.01
C THR A 71 5.66 -2.44 -0.25
N HIS A 72 5.26 -1.19 0.00
CA HIS A 72 6.04 -0.24 0.81
C HIS A 72 6.31 -0.79 2.23
N GLY A 73 5.29 -1.33 2.89
CA GLY A 73 5.43 -1.94 4.22
C GLY A 73 6.40 -3.12 4.25
N VAL A 74 6.31 -4.02 3.26
CA VAL A 74 7.22 -5.17 3.13
C VAL A 74 8.67 -4.71 2.87
N LEU A 75 8.88 -3.70 2.03
CA LEU A 75 10.20 -3.11 1.81
C LEU A 75 10.74 -2.38 3.05
N GLY A 76 9.87 -1.76 3.85
CA GLY A 76 10.22 -1.19 5.15
C GLY A 76 10.71 -2.26 6.13
N LEU A 77 10.01 -3.39 6.21
CA LEU A 77 10.41 -4.55 7.01
C LEU A 77 11.76 -5.10 6.54
N ARG A 78 11.96 -5.24 5.22
CA ARG A 78 13.26 -5.65 4.66
C ARG A 78 14.39 -4.74 5.15
N ARG A 79 14.18 -3.43 5.08
CA ARG A 79 15.18 -2.44 5.53
C ARG A 79 15.52 -2.62 7.00
N PHE A 80 14.50 -2.71 7.85
CA PHE A 80 14.67 -2.96 9.27
C PHE A 80 15.48 -4.24 9.54
N LEU A 81 15.14 -5.35 8.86
CA LEU A 81 15.87 -6.61 9.00
C LEU A 81 17.30 -6.53 8.45
N SER A 82 17.52 -5.76 7.37
CA SER A 82 18.86 -5.58 6.81
C SER A 82 19.82 -4.86 7.76
N ASP A 83 19.30 -3.98 8.62
CA ASP A 83 20.10 -3.29 9.64
C ASP A 83 20.51 -4.25 10.78
N LEU A 84 19.76 -5.33 11.00
CA LEU A 84 20.04 -6.33 12.04
C LEU A 84 20.95 -7.47 11.57
N VAL A 85 21.00 -7.73 10.26
CA VAL A 85 21.68 -8.90 9.70
C VAL A 85 23.08 -8.52 9.17
N LYS A 86 24.11 -9.01 9.86
CA LYS A 86 25.52 -8.70 9.54
C LYS A 86 26.21 -9.68 8.57
N SER A 87 25.50 -10.72 8.12
CA SER A 87 26.07 -11.76 7.26
C SER A 87 25.45 -11.79 5.86
N ASN A 88 26.28 -12.10 4.85
CA ASN A 88 25.83 -12.25 3.46
C ASN A 88 24.76 -13.36 3.32
N ARG A 89 24.91 -14.46 4.06
CA ARG A 89 23.94 -15.56 4.06
C ARG A 89 22.60 -15.12 4.66
N GLY A 90 22.62 -14.36 5.76
CA GLY A 90 21.41 -13.79 6.35
C GLY A 90 20.72 -12.80 5.40
N MET A 91 21.48 -11.92 4.74
CA MET A 91 20.92 -10.97 3.77
C MET A 91 20.25 -11.67 2.59
N ARG A 92 20.78 -12.82 2.17
CA ARG A 92 20.12 -13.66 1.16
C ARG A 92 18.73 -14.09 1.66
N TYR A 93 18.61 -14.62 2.86
CA TYR A 93 17.31 -15.02 3.42
C TYR A 93 16.33 -13.85 3.55
N VAL A 94 16.78 -12.69 4.01
CA VAL A 94 15.95 -11.48 4.09
C VAL A 94 15.40 -11.11 2.71
N ASN A 95 16.22 -11.17 1.66
CA ASN A 95 15.78 -10.90 0.29
C ASN A 95 14.76 -11.93 -0.21
N TRP A 96 14.98 -13.23 0.03
CA TRP A 96 14.02 -14.29 -0.34
C TRP A 96 12.69 -14.13 0.39
N MET A 97 12.73 -13.85 1.69
CA MET A 97 11.53 -13.60 2.50
C MET A 97 10.78 -12.37 1.98
N THR A 98 11.49 -11.28 1.68
CA THR A 98 10.87 -10.06 1.12
C THR A 98 10.15 -10.37 -0.19
N ALA A 99 10.80 -11.10 -1.10
CA ALA A 99 10.20 -11.48 -2.37
C ALA A 99 8.95 -12.36 -2.17
N ALA A 100 9.02 -13.35 -1.28
CA ALA A 100 7.88 -14.21 -0.96
C ALA A 100 6.71 -13.40 -0.37
N LEU A 101 6.98 -12.47 0.53
CA LEU A 101 5.95 -11.60 1.12
C LEU A 101 5.30 -10.72 0.05
N ILE A 102 6.05 -10.12 -0.87
CA ILE A 102 5.47 -9.33 -1.98
C ILE A 102 4.61 -10.22 -2.87
N ILE A 103 5.10 -11.39 -3.28
CA ILE A 103 4.40 -12.32 -4.18
C ILE A 103 3.09 -12.84 -3.57
N ILE A 104 3.02 -12.98 -2.24
CA ILE A 104 1.83 -13.50 -1.56
C ILE A 104 0.88 -12.38 -1.15
N ILE A 105 1.39 -11.36 -0.44
CA ILE A 105 0.55 -10.33 0.17
C ILE A 105 -0.07 -9.43 -0.90
N VAL A 106 0.69 -9.02 -1.92
CA VAL A 106 0.17 -8.07 -2.92
C VAL A 106 -1.02 -8.65 -3.69
N PRO A 107 -0.94 -9.87 -4.26
CA PRO A 107 -2.11 -10.48 -4.91
C PRO A 107 -3.27 -10.74 -3.95
N LEU A 108 -2.99 -11.11 -2.69
CA LEU A 108 -4.05 -11.36 -1.70
C LEU A 108 -4.82 -10.08 -1.37
N VAL A 109 -4.12 -8.96 -1.18
CA VAL A 109 -4.74 -7.66 -0.92
C VAL A 109 -5.54 -7.17 -2.14
N ILE A 110 -4.99 -7.31 -3.35
CA ILE A 110 -5.72 -6.98 -4.59
C ILE A 110 -6.98 -7.85 -4.69
N TYR A 111 -6.85 -9.16 -4.50
CA TYR A 111 -7.98 -10.09 -4.55
C TYR A 111 -9.07 -9.69 -3.56
N ALA A 112 -8.70 -9.43 -2.30
CA ALA A 112 -9.63 -9.02 -1.25
C ALA A 112 -10.43 -7.78 -1.67
N ILE A 113 -9.79 -6.72 -2.19
CA ILE A 113 -10.49 -5.50 -2.62
C ILE A 113 -11.36 -5.73 -3.86
N MET A 114 -10.94 -6.60 -4.77
CA MET A 114 -11.69 -6.84 -5.99
C MET A 114 -12.93 -7.71 -5.76
N THR A 115 -12.91 -8.60 -4.76
CA THR A 115 -14.00 -9.56 -4.51
C THR A 115 -14.93 -9.20 -3.36
N LEU A 116 -14.45 -8.44 -2.37
CA LEU A 116 -15.27 -7.88 -1.28
C LEU A 116 -15.89 -6.57 -1.75
#